data_AF-B4FWY1-F1
#
_entry.id   AF-B4FWY1-F1
#
_cell.length_a   1.000
_cell.length_b   1.000
_cell.length_c   1.000
_cell.angle_alpha   90.00
_cell.angle_beta   90.00
_cell.angle_gamma   90.00
#
_symmetry.space_group_name_H-M   'P 1'
#
loop_
_entity.id
_entity.type
_entity.pdbx_description
1 polymer ?
#
loop_
_entity_poly.entity_id
_entity_poly.type
_entity_poly.pdbx_seq_one_letter_code
_entity_poly.pdbx_strand_id
1 'polypeptide(L)'
;MELSSAGRWTDLPEDIALAVASHLQEADVCALGGCSRTWRRACDADCIWERLFRCRWPAAVAEASASSSRMQGWKALYISQHRRMAAAISNVVEFVGGSLNNGSLESEYYLKAIADLAMILDIGFLDVQFFLFSRNHSAIINLIGLHYSIASLHVLVSNVLLMILLWMNMLRVERTEHCFISKLLKQLFFMLCL
;
A
#
# COMPACT_ATOMS: atom_id res chain seq x y z
N MET A 1 3.29 51.22 3.61
CA MET A 1 4.02 50.04 3.10
C MET A 1 3.06 48.88 3.21
N GLU A 2 2.23 48.70 2.18
CA GLU A 2 1.26 47.61 2.13
C GLU A 2 2.04 46.30 1.94
N LEU A 3 1.94 45.40 2.91
CA LEU A 3 2.33 44.01 2.72
C LEU A 3 1.34 43.43 1.70
N SER A 4 1.77 43.34 0.44
CA SER A 4 1.13 42.52 -0.58
C SER A 4 0.75 41.19 0.05
N SER A 5 -0.53 40.82 0.03
CA SER A 5 -1.00 39.54 0.54
C SER A 5 -0.15 38.44 -0.07
N ALA A 6 0.65 37.75 0.75
CA ALA A 6 1.41 36.60 0.30
C ALA A 6 0.46 35.66 -0.46
N GLY A 7 0.80 35.31 -1.70
CA GLY A 7 -0.06 34.54 -2.58
C GLY A 7 -0.59 33.30 -1.87
N ARG A 8 -1.91 33.15 -1.81
CA ARG A 8 -2.51 32.01 -1.10
C ARG A 8 -2.35 30.78 -1.96
N TRP A 9 -2.07 29.64 -1.33
CA TRP A 9 -2.02 28.33 -2.00
C TRP A 9 -3.33 27.94 -2.72
N THR A 10 -4.41 28.67 -2.48
CA THR A 10 -5.71 28.48 -3.16
C THR A 10 -5.83 29.22 -4.49
N ASP A 11 -4.90 30.15 -4.75
CA ASP A 11 -4.94 31.09 -5.87
C ASP A 11 -3.88 30.73 -6.94
N LEU A 12 -3.26 29.54 -6.81
CA LEU A 12 -2.33 29.00 -7.79
C LEU A 12 -3.04 28.75 -9.13
N PRO A 13 -2.36 29.01 -10.26
CA PRO A 13 -2.79 28.53 -11.56
C PRO A 13 -3.04 27.02 -11.57
N GLU A 14 -4.06 26.59 -12.33
CA GLU A 14 -4.52 25.20 -12.36
C GLU A 14 -3.44 24.22 -12.81
N ASP A 15 -2.61 24.62 -13.78
CA ASP A 15 -1.47 23.86 -14.28
C ASP A 15 -0.41 23.60 -13.19
N ILE A 16 -0.15 24.58 -12.33
CA ILE A 16 0.79 24.41 -11.22
C ILE A 16 0.19 23.51 -10.13
N ALA A 17 -1.09 23.70 -9.79
CA ALA A 17 -1.78 22.82 -8.84
C ALA A 17 -1.79 21.37 -9.32
N LEU A 18 -2.05 21.15 -10.62
CA LEU A 18 -2.00 19.85 -11.26
C LEU A 18 -0.59 19.25 -11.22
N ALA A 19 0.44 20.05 -11.54
CA ALA A 19 1.83 19.61 -11.47
C ALA A 19 2.25 19.22 -10.04
N VAL A 20 1.80 19.94 -9.02
CA VAL A 20 2.04 19.53 -7.62
C VAL A 20 1.34 18.20 -7.34
N ALA A 21 0.05 18.09 -7.64
CA ALA A 21 -0.71 16.86 -7.42
C ALA A 21 -0.12 15.65 -8.16
N SER A 22 0.47 15.86 -9.35
CA SER A 22 1.06 14.79 -10.16
C SER A 22 2.35 14.21 -9.60
N HIS A 23 2.88 14.72 -8.48
CA HIS A 23 4.04 14.15 -7.79
C HIS A 23 3.65 13.41 -6.50
N LEU A 24 2.39 13.50 -6.08
CA LEU A 24 1.93 12.99 -4.78
C LEU A 24 1.48 11.54 -4.84
N GLN A 25 1.64 10.80 -3.75
CA GLN A 25 1.06 9.47 -3.61
C GLN A 25 -0.45 9.58 -3.33
N GLU A 26 -1.19 8.48 -3.48
CA GLU A 26 -2.66 8.48 -3.37
C GLU A 26 -3.16 9.09 -2.05
N ALA A 27 -2.54 8.76 -0.92
CA ALA A 27 -2.92 9.30 0.39
C ALA A 27 -2.79 10.85 0.44
N ASP A 28 -1.71 11.38 -0.12
CA ASP A 28 -1.43 12.82 -0.18
C ASP A 28 -2.35 13.54 -1.18
N VAL A 29 -2.67 12.89 -2.31
CA VAL A 29 -3.66 13.40 -3.28
C VAL A 29 -5.03 13.55 -2.61
N CYS A 30 -5.46 12.54 -1.86
CA CYS A 30 -6.72 12.56 -1.11
C CYS A 30 -6.72 13.63 -0.01
N ALA A 31 -5.63 13.75 0.76
CA ALA A 31 -5.49 14.76 1.81
C ALA A 31 -5.53 16.18 1.24
N LEU A 32 -4.75 16.44 0.18
CA LEU A 32 -4.67 17.75 -0.48
C LEU A 32 -6.00 18.15 -1.12
N GLY A 33 -6.68 17.21 -1.78
CA GLY A 33 -8.01 17.43 -2.35
C GLY A 33 -9.07 17.79 -1.29
N GLY A 34 -8.86 17.38 -0.04
CA GLY A 34 -9.68 17.77 1.11
C GLY A 34 -9.52 19.23 1.53
N CYS A 35 -8.39 19.88 1.22
CA CYS A 35 -8.06 21.20 1.75
C CYS A 35 -8.85 22.36 1.12
N SER A 36 -9.22 22.28 -0.16
CA SER A 36 -9.96 23.35 -0.84
C SER A 36 -10.66 22.88 -2.12
N ARG A 37 -11.55 23.70 -2.68
CA ARG A 37 -12.18 23.42 -3.99
C ARG A 37 -11.18 23.43 -5.15
N THR A 38 -10.18 24.30 -5.12
CA THR A 38 -9.13 24.37 -6.15
C THR A 38 -8.32 23.08 -6.15
N TRP A 39 -7.82 22.68 -4.99
CA TRP A 39 -7.07 21.43 -4.83
C TRP A 39 -7.92 20.19 -5.13
N ARG A 40 -9.20 20.18 -4.76
CA ARG A 40 -10.11 19.09 -5.12
C ARG A 40 -10.17 18.87 -6.62
N ARG A 41 -10.34 19.94 -7.41
CA ARG A 41 -10.38 19.84 -8.88
C ARG A 41 -9.06 19.30 -9.45
N ALA A 42 -7.93 19.82 -8.99
CA ALA A 42 -6.62 19.34 -9.43
C ALA A 42 -6.39 17.86 -9.06
N CYS A 43 -6.72 17.45 -7.84
CA CYS A 43 -6.57 16.06 -7.38
C CYS A 43 -7.59 15.09 -8.01
N ASP A 44 -8.73 15.59 -8.50
CA ASP A 44 -9.74 14.80 -9.21
C ASP A 44 -9.46 14.67 -10.71
N ALA A 45 -8.42 15.32 -11.23
CA ALA A 45 -8.05 15.25 -12.63
C ALA A 45 -7.66 13.82 -13.03
N ASP A 46 -8.19 13.36 -14.17
CA ASP A 46 -8.11 11.96 -14.59
C ASP A 46 -6.66 11.48 -14.80
N CYS A 47 -5.79 12.36 -15.30
CA CYS A 47 -4.36 12.09 -15.49
C CYS A 47 -3.60 11.80 -14.19
N ILE A 48 -4.06 12.33 -13.04
CA ILE A 48 -3.49 12.02 -11.73
C ILE A 48 -3.75 10.55 -11.38
N TRP A 49 -5.00 10.13 -11.54
CA TRP A 49 -5.41 8.75 -11.25
C TRP A 49 -4.85 7.75 -12.26
N GLU A 50 -4.71 8.14 -13.53
CA GLU A 50 -4.00 7.35 -14.54
C GLU A 50 -2.56 7.08 -14.12
N ARG A 51 -1.83 8.12 -13.73
CA ARG A 51 -0.44 7.99 -13.27
C ARG A 51 -0.36 7.09 -12.05
N LEU A 52 -1.20 7.33 -11.04
CA LEU A 52 -1.25 6.51 -9.82
C LEU A 52 -1.56 5.04 -10.14
N PHE A 53 -2.49 4.79 -11.06
CA PHE A 53 -2.83 3.44 -11.51
C PHE A 53 -1.63 2.76 -12.16
N ARG A 54 -1.02 3.41 -13.16
CA ARG A 54 0.13 2.86 -13.91
C ARG A 54 1.33 2.60 -13.02
N CYS A 55 1.58 3.48 -12.04
CA CYS A 55 2.69 3.30 -11.09
C CYS A 55 2.44 2.13 -10.13
N ARG A 56 1.20 1.88 -9.73
CA ARG A 56 0.86 0.84 -8.74
C ARG A 56 0.64 -0.53 -9.37
N TRP A 57 -0.04 -0.60 -10.52
CA TRP A 57 -0.43 -1.85 -11.20
C TRP A 57 -0.06 -1.80 -12.69
N PRO A 58 1.24 -1.89 -13.04
CA PRO A 58 1.70 -1.72 -14.41
C PRO A 58 1.19 -2.80 -15.39
N ALA A 59 0.99 -4.06 -14.98
CA ALA A 59 0.49 -5.08 -15.92
C ALA A 59 -1.03 -4.98 -16.15
N ALA A 60 -1.78 -4.46 -15.18
CA ALA A 60 -3.22 -4.21 -15.29
C ALA A 60 -3.57 -3.04 -16.24
N VAL A 61 -2.58 -2.25 -16.68
CA VAL A 61 -2.80 -1.07 -17.54
C VAL A 61 -3.42 -1.45 -18.88
N ALA A 62 -3.02 -2.58 -19.48
CA ALA A 62 -3.54 -3.00 -20.78
C ALA A 62 -5.05 -3.29 -20.72
N GLU A 63 -5.48 -4.04 -19.70
CA GLU A 63 -6.90 -4.35 -19.44
C GLU A 63 -7.69 -3.08 -19.08
N ALA A 64 -7.11 -2.23 -18.22
CA ALA A 64 -7.69 -0.96 -17.83
C ALA A 64 -7.85 0.00 -19.03
N SER A 65 -6.89 0.04 -19.96
CA SER A 65 -6.95 0.89 -21.15
C SER A 65 -7.96 0.40 -22.18
N ALA A 66 -8.15 -0.92 -22.29
CA ALA A 66 -9.20 -1.50 -23.12
C ALA A 66 -10.61 -1.16 -22.60
N SER A 67 -10.78 -1.11 -21.27
CA SER A 67 -12.03 -0.79 -20.58
C SER A 67 -12.29 0.71 -20.37
N SER A 68 -11.24 1.54 -20.25
CA SER A 68 -11.33 3.00 -20.13
C SER A 68 -11.88 3.66 -21.40
N SER A 69 -11.73 3.00 -22.55
CA SER A 69 -12.14 3.52 -23.86
C SER A 69 -13.65 3.73 -24.04
N ARG A 70 -14.52 3.30 -23.10
CA ARG A 70 -15.98 3.42 -23.30
C ARG A 70 -16.83 4.09 -22.22
N MET A 71 -16.55 4.00 -20.89
CA MET A 71 -17.53 4.54 -19.90
C MET A 71 -17.02 5.02 -18.52
N GLN A 72 -15.80 4.70 -18.07
CA GLN A 72 -15.34 5.01 -16.70
C GLN A 72 -13.96 5.70 -16.69
N GLY A 73 -13.82 6.80 -15.95
CA GLY A 73 -12.55 7.50 -15.77
C GLY A 73 -11.54 6.73 -14.91
N TRP A 74 -10.26 7.08 -14.98
CA TRP A 74 -9.15 6.42 -14.29
C TRP A 74 -9.32 6.37 -12.78
N LYS A 75 -9.96 7.37 -12.16
CA LYS A 75 -10.27 7.35 -10.73
C LYS A 75 -11.18 6.17 -10.35
N ALA A 76 -12.21 5.91 -11.16
CA ALA A 76 -13.12 4.79 -10.92
C ALA A 76 -12.40 3.44 -11.11
N LEU A 77 -11.56 3.34 -12.14
CA LEU A 77 -10.72 2.15 -12.37
C LEU A 77 -9.76 1.90 -11.21
N TYR A 78 -9.08 2.94 -10.70
CA TYR A 78 -8.22 2.84 -9.53
C TYR A 78 -8.97 2.32 -8.31
N ILE A 79 -10.14 2.87 -7.99
CA ILE A 79 -10.96 2.42 -6.86
C ILE A 79 -11.39 0.96 -7.05
N SER A 80 -11.81 0.58 -8.26
CA SER A 80 -12.24 -0.79 -8.55
C SER A 80 -11.10 -1.81 -8.38
N GLN A 81 -9.91 -1.49 -8.90
CA GLN A 81 -8.73 -2.33 -8.80
C GLN A 81 -8.21 -2.40 -7.36
N HIS A 82 -8.20 -1.28 -6.62
CA HIS A 82 -7.89 -1.26 -5.20
C HIS A 82 -8.79 -2.21 -4.40
N ARG A 83 -10.11 -2.18 -4.64
CA ARG A 83 -11.06 -3.09 -4.00
C ARG A 83 -10.83 -4.55 -4.38
N ARG A 84 -10.48 -4.80 -5.65
CA ARG A 84 -10.16 -6.14 -6.13
C ARG A 84 -8.92 -6.71 -5.43
N MET A 85 -7.87 -5.91 -5.28
CA MET A 85 -6.67 -6.28 -4.50
C MET A 85 -7.00 -6.52 -3.03
N ALA A 86 -7.79 -5.62 -2.43
CA ALA A 86 -8.24 -5.77 -1.04
C ALA A 86 -8.98 -7.09 -0.81
N ALA A 87 -9.93 -7.43 -1.68
CA ALA A 87 -10.69 -8.68 -1.60
C ALA A 87 -9.80 -9.91 -1.79
N ALA A 88 -8.90 -9.88 -2.78
CA ALA A 88 -7.99 -10.99 -3.04
C ALA A 88 -7.06 -11.27 -1.84
N ILE A 89 -6.50 -10.21 -1.23
CA ILE A 89 -5.64 -10.33 -0.05
C ILE A 89 -6.46 -10.73 1.18
N SER A 90 -7.68 -10.21 1.33
CA SER A 90 -8.59 -10.59 2.43
C SER A 90 -8.86 -12.09 2.45
N ASN A 91 -9.04 -12.72 1.29
CA ASN A 91 -9.22 -14.17 1.21
C ASN A 91 -8.01 -14.94 1.78
N VAL A 92 -6.79 -14.45 1.56
CA VAL A 92 -5.57 -15.04 2.14
C VAL A 92 -5.52 -14.81 3.66
N VAL A 93 -5.87 -13.61 4.11
CA VAL A 93 -5.92 -13.27 5.54
C VAL A 93 -6.93 -14.13 6.28
N GLU A 94 -8.13 -14.31 5.72
CA GLU A 94 -9.18 -15.17 6.27
C GLU A 94 -8.76 -16.64 6.28
N PHE A 95 -8.15 -17.13 5.20
CA PHE A 95 -7.60 -18.47 5.13
C PHE A 95 -6.57 -18.72 6.24
N VAL A 96 -5.61 -17.81 6.41
CA VAL A 96 -4.61 -17.91 7.47
C VAL A 96 -5.26 -17.83 8.84
N GLY A 97 -6.19 -16.89 9.04
CA GLY A 97 -6.93 -16.73 10.29
C GLY A 97 -7.69 -18.01 10.70
N GLY A 98 -8.36 -18.65 9.75
CA GLY A 98 -9.05 -19.93 9.95
C GLY A 98 -8.13 -21.13 10.15
N SER A 99 -6.87 -21.02 9.74
CA SER A 99 -5.85 -22.07 9.88
C SER A 99 -5.01 -21.93 11.16
N LEU A 100 -5.26 -20.92 11.99
CA LEU A 100 -4.55 -20.73 13.25
C LEU A 100 -5.04 -21.71 14.32
N ASN A 101 -4.09 -22.37 14.98
CA ASN A 101 -4.35 -23.21 16.14
C ASN A 101 -3.58 -22.66 17.34
N ASN A 102 -4.30 -22.17 18.36
CA ASN A 102 -3.73 -21.52 19.54
C ASN A 102 -2.71 -20.40 19.23
N GLY A 103 -2.96 -19.65 18.14
CA GLY A 103 -2.10 -18.56 17.70
C GLY A 103 -0.83 -19.00 16.95
N SER A 104 -0.69 -20.29 16.64
CA SER A 104 0.37 -20.83 15.78
C SER A 104 -0.20 -21.23 14.42
N LEU A 105 0.64 -21.12 13.38
CA LEU A 105 0.33 -21.55 12.03
C LEU A 105 1.32 -22.64 11.60
N GLU A 106 0.82 -23.72 11.00
CA GLU A 106 1.69 -24.75 10.43
C GLU A 106 2.45 -24.23 9.21
N SER A 107 3.67 -24.74 9.01
CA SER A 107 4.55 -24.27 7.93
C SER A 107 3.96 -24.46 6.53
N GLU A 108 3.16 -25.50 6.32
CA GLU A 108 2.49 -25.76 5.03
C GLU A 108 1.47 -24.68 4.70
N TYR A 109 0.62 -24.28 5.66
CA TYR A 109 -0.34 -23.20 5.47
C TYR A 109 0.33 -21.84 5.31
N TYR A 110 1.46 -21.61 5.99
CA TYR A 110 2.26 -20.41 5.82
C TYR A 110 2.83 -20.31 4.38
N LEU A 111 3.42 -21.39 3.86
CA LEU A 111 3.95 -21.42 2.49
C LEU A 111 2.82 -21.31 1.46
N LYS A 112 1.68 -21.96 1.71
CA LYS A 112 0.49 -21.82 0.87
C LYS A 112 0.01 -20.37 0.79
N ALA A 113 -0.04 -19.65 1.91
CA ALA A 113 -0.45 -18.24 1.91
C ALA A 113 0.48 -17.37 1.04
N ILE A 114 1.78 -17.63 1.03
CA ILE A 114 2.75 -16.93 0.19
C ILE A 114 2.53 -17.27 -1.29
N ALA A 115 2.31 -18.56 -1.60
CA ALA A 115 2.00 -18.99 -2.95
C ALA A 115 0.69 -18.36 -3.45
N ASP A 116 -0.35 -18.31 -2.60
CA ASP A 116 -1.63 -17.69 -2.92
C ASP A 116 -1.46 -16.18 -3.20
N LEU A 117 -0.64 -15.46 -2.41
CA LEU A 117 -0.29 -14.06 -2.70
C LEU A 117 0.44 -13.93 -4.04
N ALA A 118 1.38 -14.83 -4.35
CA ALA A 118 2.12 -14.82 -5.61
C ALA A 118 1.24 -15.07 -6.85
N MET A 119 0.07 -15.71 -6.67
CA MET A 119 -0.91 -15.92 -7.74
C MET A 119 -1.78 -14.68 -7.99
N ILE A 120 -1.80 -13.70 -7.09
CA ILE A 120 -2.54 -12.45 -7.29
C ILE A 120 -1.79 -11.61 -8.32
N LEU A 121 -2.39 -11.46 -9.51
CA LEU A 121 -1.83 -10.64 -10.57
C LEU A 121 -1.66 -9.18 -10.12
N ASP A 122 -0.50 -8.60 -10.43
CA ASP A 122 -0.13 -7.21 -10.14
C ASP A 122 -0.06 -6.81 -8.67
N ILE A 123 -0.07 -7.74 -7.71
CA ILE A 123 0.14 -7.35 -6.31
C ILE A 123 1.52 -6.69 -6.15
N GLY A 124 1.51 -5.44 -5.72
CA GLY A 124 2.72 -4.65 -5.48
C GLY A 124 3.02 -4.47 -4.00
N PHE A 125 4.18 -3.87 -3.71
CA PHE A 125 4.55 -3.58 -2.32
C PHE A 125 3.58 -2.62 -1.64
N LEU A 126 3.03 -1.65 -2.37
CA LEU A 126 2.00 -0.76 -1.84
C LEU A 126 0.74 -1.54 -1.42
N ASP A 127 0.32 -2.56 -2.17
CA ASP A 127 -0.83 -3.40 -1.78
C ASP A 127 -0.54 -4.17 -0.49
N VAL A 128 0.66 -4.75 -0.38
CA VAL A 128 1.11 -5.40 0.86
C VAL A 128 1.11 -4.42 2.04
N GLN A 129 1.60 -3.21 1.84
CA GLN A 129 1.60 -2.17 2.87
C GLN A 129 0.19 -1.75 3.29
N PHE A 130 -0.73 -1.59 2.34
CA PHE A 130 -2.12 -1.20 2.63
C PHE A 130 -2.90 -2.32 3.32
N PHE A 131 -2.71 -3.57 2.92
CA PHE A 131 -3.63 -4.65 3.25
C PHE A 131 -3.06 -5.73 4.15
N LEU A 132 -1.74 -5.90 4.24
CA LEU A 132 -1.13 -6.88 5.14
C LEU A 132 -0.56 -6.20 6.38
N PHE A 133 0.13 -5.06 6.23
CA PHE A 133 0.72 -4.32 7.36
C PHE A 133 -0.33 -3.50 8.13
N SER A 134 -0.98 -4.12 9.10
CA SER A 134 -1.98 -3.48 9.97
C SER A 134 -1.84 -3.87 11.42
N ARG A 135 -2.20 -2.94 12.32
CA ARG A 135 -2.31 -3.17 13.76
C ARG A 135 -3.44 -4.13 14.10
N ASN A 136 -4.41 -4.23 13.20
CA ASN A 136 -5.57 -5.09 13.33
C ASN A 136 -5.28 -6.52 12.86
N HIS A 137 -4.14 -6.76 12.21
CA HIS A 137 -3.72 -8.09 11.78
C HIS A 137 -2.86 -8.77 12.83
N SER A 138 -2.92 -10.11 12.86
CA SER A 138 -2.01 -10.88 13.68
C SER A 138 -0.58 -10.71 13.19
N ALA A 139 0.36 -10.91 14.09
CA ALA A 139 1.76 -10.73 13.73
C ALA A 139 2.28 -11.78 12.72
N ILE A 140 1.57 -12.92 12.58
CA ILE A 140 1.79 -13.91 11.51
C ILE A 140 1.40 -13.35 10.14
N ILE A 141 0.27 -12.64 10.03
CA ILE A 141 -0.15 -11.99 8.77
C ILE A 141 0.87 -10.93 8.35
N ASN A 142 1.33 -10.11 9.29
CA ASN A 142 2.38 -9.13 9.04
C ASN A 142 3.68 -9.80 8.57
N LEU A 143 4.03 -10.96 9.15
CA LEU A 143 5.20 -11.73 8.73
C LEU A 143 5.06 -12.31 7.32
N ILE A 144 3.87 -12.82 6.96
CA ILE A 144 3.58 -13.29 5.59
C ILE A 144 3.78 -12.14 4.59
N GLY A 145 3.23 -10.96 4.87
CA GLY A 145 3.42 -9.78 4.00
C GLY A 145 4.89 -9.37 3.87
N LEU A 146 5.65 -9.45 4.97
CA LEU A 146 7.08 -9.17 4.97
C LEU A 146 7.86 -10.18 4.12
N HIS A 147 7.60 -11.47 4.34
CA HIS A 147 8.28 -12.53 3.60
C HIS A 147 7.96 -12.44 2.11
N TYR A 148 6.68 -12.27 1.75
CA TYR A 148 6.26 -12.05 0.37
C TYR A 148 6.97 -10.86 -0.28
N SER A 149 7.07 -9.73 0.43
CA SER A 149 7.76 -8.53 -0.07
C SER A 149 9.23 -8.76 -0.40
N ILE A 150 9.94 -9.54 0.41
CA ILE A 150 11.36 -9.82 0.20
C ILE A 150 11.55 -10.90 -0.88
N ALA A 151 10.83 -12.02 -0.75
CA ALA A 151 11.05 -13.21 -1.58
C ALA A 151 10.43 -13.10 -2.98
N SER A 152 9.26 -12.46 -3.10
CA SER A 152 8.49 -12.42 -4.36
C SER A 152 8.56 -11.05 -5.03
N LEU A 153 8.56 -9.96 -4.25
CA LEU A 153 8.63 -8.60 -4.79
C LEU A 153 10.05 -8.03 -4.85
N HIS A 154 11.04 -8.75 -4.31
CA HIS A 154 12.45 -8.34 -4.26
C HIS A 154 12.68 -6.94 -3.67
N VAL A 155 11.84 -6.54 -2.71
CA VAL A 155 12.01 -5.24 -2.03
C VAL A 155 13.22 -5.33 -1.11
N LEU A 156 14.15 -4.39 -1.26
CA LEU A 156 15.35 -4.33 -0.43
C LEU A 156 14.98 -4.27 1.06
N VAL A 157 15.62 -5.14 1.83
CA VAL A 157 15.40 -5.28 3.28
C VAL A 157 15.57 -3.93 4.00
N SER A 158 16.44 -3.05 3.53
CA SER A 158 16.62 -1.70 4.08
C SER A 158 15.37 -0.83 4.00
N ASN A 159 14.62 -0.89 2.90
CA ASN A 159 13.40 -0.11 2.71
C ASN A 159 12.26 -0.70 3.56
N VAL A 160 12.19 -2.03 3.65
CA VAL A 160 11.16 -2.71 4.44
C VAL A 160 11.42 -2.57 5.93
N LEU A 161 12.67 -2.68 6.40
CA LEU A 161 13.03 -2.45 7.80
C LEU A 161 12.78 -1.00 8.20
N LEU A 162 13.12 -0.02 7.36
CA LEU A 162 12.86 1.38 7.68
C LEU A 162 11.36 1.62 7.79
N MET A 163 10.54 1.07 6.90
CA MET A 163 9.08 1.19 6.98
C MET A 163 8.50 0.47 8.19
N ILE A 164 8.96 -0.75 8.51
CA ILE A 164 8.54 -1.48 9.70
C ILE A 164 8.98 -0.73 10.96
N LEU A 165 10.20 -0.21 11.04
CA LEU A 165 10.69 0.58 12.17
C LEU A 165 9.93 1.91 12.31
N LEU A 166 9.59 2.58 11.21
CA LEU A 166 8.76 3.79 11.23
C LEU A 166 7.31 3.46 11.63
N TRP A 167 6.77 2.33 11.19
CA TRP A 167 5.45 1.85 11.59
C TRP A 167 5.40 1.46 13.07
N MET A 168 6.46 0.80 13.55
CA MET A 168 6.71 0.50 14.96
C MET A 168 7.01 1.74 15.80
N ASN A 169 7.47 2.85 15.23
CA ASN A 169 7.63 4.13 15.93
C ASN A 169 6.35 4.98 15.92
N MET A 170 5.53 4.88 14.87
CA MET A 170 4.21 5.52 14.76
C MET A 170 3.15 4.83 15.64
N LEU A 171 3.47 3.64 16.11
CA LEU A 171 2.88 3.00 17.27
C LEU A 171 3.73 3.37 18.48
N ARG A 172 3.16 4.00 19.52
CA ARG A 172 3.76 3.84 20.85
C ARG A 172 3.73 2.34 21.16
N VAL A 173 4.84 1.65 20.94
CA VAL A 173 5.02 0.26 21.37
C VAL A 173 4.98 0.29 22.89
N GLU A 174 3.84 -0.15 23.46
CA GLU A 174 3.84 -0.60 24.84
C GLU A 174 4.83 -1.77 24.95
N ARG A 175 5.55 -1.79 26.08
CA ARG A 175 6.80 -2.52 26.34
C ARG A 175 6.73 -4.05 26.19
N THR A 176 5.58 -4.60 25.80
CA THR A 176 5.24 -6.04 25.77
C THR A 176 5.56 -6.75 24.46
N GLU A 177 5.76 -6.05 23.34
CA GLU A 177 5.99 -6.70 22.03
C GLU A 177 7.47 -6.92 21.65
N HIS A 178 8.40 -6.48 22.49
CA HIS A 178 9.86 -6.60 22.26
C HIS A 178 10.34 -8.05 22.03
N CYS A 179 9.69 -9.02 22.67
CA CYS A 179 10.02 -10.44 22.53
C CYS A 179 9.60 -11.00 21.15
N PHE A 180 8.49 -10.51 20.61
CA PHE A 180 7.98 -10.92 19.31
C PHE A 180 8.88 -10.42 18.18
N ILE A 181 9.30 -9.15 18.27
CA ILE A 181 10.22 -8.50 17.33
C ILE A 181 11.59 -9.20 17.31
N SER A 182 12.11 -9.59 18.48
CA SER A 182 13.36 -10.35 18.60
C SER A 182 13.27 -11.72 17.93
N LYS A 183 12.13 -12.42 18.04
CA LYS A 183 11.91 -13.69 17.35
C LYS A 183 11.74 -13.51 15.84
N LEU A 184 11.05 -12.47 15.41
CA LEU A 184 10.86 -12.12 13.99
C LEU A 184 12.19 -11.82 13.30
N LEU A 185 13.03 -10.98 13.91
CA LEU A 185 14.36 -10.64 13.40
C LEU A 185 15.29 -11.86 13.37
N LYS A 186 15.21 -12.75 14.36
CA LYS A 186 15.97 -14.01 14.36
C LYS A 186 15.52 -14.98 13.26
N GLN A 187 14.22 -15.09 13.01
CA GLN A 187 13.69 -15.91 11.91
C GLN A 187 14.03 -15.34 10.54
N LEU A 188 13.94 -14.01 10.36
CA LEU A 188 14.37 -13.34 9.12
C LEU A 188 15.87 -13.52 8.88
N PHE A 189 16.69 -13.42 9.93
CA PHE A 189 18.13 -13.68 9.83
C PHE A 189 18.43 -15.14 9.47
N PHE A 190 17.68 -16.09 10.02
CA PHE A 190 17.81 -17.50 9.67
C PHE A 190 17.41 -17.80 8.21
N MET A 191 16.37 -17.16 7.70
CA MET A 191 15.90 -17.30 6.32
C MET A 191 16.78 -16.58 5.28
N LEU A 192 17.53 -15.55 5.69
CA LEU A 192 18.49 -14.84 4.83
C LEU A 192 19.90 -15.49 4.82
N CYS A 193 20.16 -16.45 5.72
CA CYS A 193 21.44 -17.15 5.84
C CYS A 193 21.40 -18.62 5.36
N LEU A 194 20.31 -19.03 4.70
CA LEU A 194 20.13 -20.31 4.00
C LEU A 194 19.97 -20.04 2.50
#